data_AF-A0A2E2R7A2-F1
#
_entry.id   AF-A0A2E2R7A2-F1
#
_cell.length_a   1.000
_cell.length_b   1.000
_cell.length_c   1.000
_cell.angle_alpha   90.00
_cell.angle_beta   90.00
_cell.angle_gamma   90.00
#
_symmetry.space_group_name_H-M   'P 1'
#
loop_
_entity.id
_entity.type
_entity.pdbx_description
1 polymer ?
#
loop_
_entity_poly.entity_id
_entity_poly.type
_entity_poly.pdbx_seq_one_letter_code
_entity_poly.pdbx_strand_id
1 'polypeptide(L)'
;MKSSPNRLAFKYRSGDPQTLQRDLGALRDATFYAASRGSLNDPFEGRFDRSSLDRQLLLIRQVAAGFSPGFAGSFDTVSEAANDLLSFVDKSGVFSLSYNPLNELIWAHYGGSHCGFCIGYDIEQLIEFEPNLHYCFDVQYSDTEPTLSSEHLIGATTPITLL
;
A
#
# COMPACT_ATOMS: atom_id res chain seq x y z
N MET A 1 7.98 0.30 32.00
CA MET A 1 7.37 0.26 30.67
C MET A 1 6.01 -0.39 30.80
N LYS A 2 4.91 0.32 30.49
CA LYS A 2 3.60 -0.33 30.38
C LYS A 2 3.65 -1.09 29.05
N SER A 3 3.63 -2.42 29.10
CA SER A 3 3.43 -3.23 27.89
C SER A 3 2.09 -2.81 27.32
N SER A 4 2.11 -2.28 26.10
CA SER A 4 0.91 -2.22 25.27
C SER A 4 0.37 -3.65 25.15
N PRO A 5 -0.96 -3.85 25.16
CA PRO A 5 -1.51 -5.18 24.94
C PRO A 5 -1.02 -5.67 23.57
N ASN A 6 -0.38 -6.84 23.56
CA ASN A 6 0.10 -7.50 22.35
C ASN A 6 -1.06 -7.59 21.34
N ARG A 7 -0.98 -6.82 20.26
CA ARG A 7 -2.07 -6.65 19.29
C ARG A 7 -1.89 -7.68 18.19
N LEU A 8 -2.57 -8.82 18.36
CA LEU A 8 -2.64 -9.83 17.32
C LEU A 8 -3.43 -9.31 16.12
N ALA A 9 -2.88 -9.56 14.93
CA ALA A 9 -3.54 -9.30 13.66
C ALA A 9 -3.47 -10.54 12.76
N PHE A 10 -4.40 -10.62 11.82
CA PHE A 10 -4.83 -11.86 11.23
C PHE A 10 -4.70 -11.81 9.72
N LYS A 11 -3.97 -12.77 9.16
CA LYS A 11 -3.83 -12.97 7.71
C LYS A 11 -4.70 -14.14 7.26
N TYR A 12 -5.62 -13.85 6.37
CA TYR A 12 -6.51 -14.82 5.77
C TYR A 12 -5.82 -15.49 4.58
N ARG A 13 -5.90 -16.83 4.52
CA ARG A 13 -5.37 -17.65 3.43
C ARG A 13 -6.46 -18.56 2.92
N SER A 14 -6.60 -18.63 1.60
CA SER A 14 -7.64 -19.44 0.95
C SER A 14 -7.45 -20.95 1.13
N GLY A 15 -6.21 -21.40 1.38
CA GLY A 15 -5.87 -22.82 1.30
C GLY A 15 -5.84 -23.35 -0.13
N ASP A 16 -5.86 -22.48 -1.14
CA ASP A 16 -5.81 -22.87 -2.54
C ASP A 16 -4.53 -23.68 -2.83
N PRO A 17 -4.61 -24.84 -3.52
CA PRO A 17 -3.44 -25.67 -3.81
C PRO A 17 -2.29 -24.94 -4.51
N GLN A 18 -2.57 -23.89 -5.29
CA GLN A 18 -1.56 -23.10 -5.98
C GLN A 18 -0.78 -22.18 -5.04
N THR A 19 -1.38 -21.72 -3.93
CA THR A 19 -0.73 -20.80 -2.97
C THR A 19 -0.37 -21.47 -1.65
N LEU A 20 -0.99 -22.60 -1.32
CA LEU A 20 -0.84 -23.28 -0.03
C LEU A 20 0.62 -23.65 0.27
N GLN A 21 1.37 -24.11 -0.73
CA GLN A 21 2.79 -24.46 -0.53
C GLN A 21 3.62 -23.24 -0.12
N ARG A 22 3.38 -22.08 -0.73
CA ARG A 22 4.02 -20.81 -0.35
C ARG A 22 3.61 -20.41 1.07
N ASP A 23 2.32 -20.49 1.40
CA ASP A 23 1.81 -20.07 2.70
C ASP A 23 2.34 -20.94 3.85
N LEU A 24 2.42 -22.26 3.64
CA LEU A 24 3.04 -23.18 4.60
C LEU A 24 4.56 -23.03 4.68
N GLY A 25 5.23 -22.77 3.55
CA GLY A 25 6.66 -22.47 3.52
C GLY A 25 6.99 -21.21 4.32
N ALA A 26 6.19 -20.16 4.15
CA ALA A 26 6.32 -18.92 4.90
C ALA A 26 6.23 -19.14 6.42
N LEU A 27 5.25 -19.95 6.87
CA LEU A 27 5.12 -20.35 8.26
C LEU A 27 6.32 -21.14 8.78
N ARG A 28 6.78 -22.12 8.01
CA ARG A 28 7.94 -22.97 8.38
C ARG A 28 9.21 -22.15 8.51
N ASP A 29 9.43 -21.22 7.60
CA ASP A 29 10.68 -20.47 7.46
C ASP A 29 10.66 -19.14 8.23
N ALA A 30 9.60 -18.86 9.01
CA ALA A 30 9.38 -17.59 9.71
C ALA A 30 9.49 -16.36 8.78
N THR A 31 8.93 -16.48 7.58
CA THR A 31 8.85 -15.40 6.59
C THR A 31 7.40 -15.05 6.30
N PHE A 32 7.18 -13.92 5.62
CA PHE A 32 5.86 -13.56 5.11
C PHE A 32 5.95 -13.18 3.64
N TYR A 33 4.86 -13.40 2.92
CA TYR A 33 4.71 -12.98 1.54
C TYR A 33 3.94 -11.65 1.47
N ALA A 34 4.64 -10.60 1.06
CA ALA A 34 4.04 -9.31 0.73
C ALA A 34 3.73 -9.27 -0.78
N ALA A 35 2.46 -9.06 -1.12
CA ALA A 35 2.00 -9.05 -2.50
C ALA A 35 2.39 -7.72 -3.18
N SER A 36 2.64 -7.74 -4.48
CA SER A 36 2.71 -6.48 -5.23
C SER A 36 1.32 -5.87 -5.34
N ARG A 37 1.24 -4.54 -5.49
CA ARG A 37 -0.03 -3.82 -5.64
C ARG A 37 -0.95 -4.41 -6.72
N GLY A 38 -0.39 -4.83 -7.85
CA GLY A 38 -1.14 -5.42 -8.96
C GLY A 38 -1.61 -6.87 -8.75
N SER A 39 -1.22 -7.52 -7.66
CA SER A 39 -1.59 -8.90 -7.31
C SER A 39 -2.43 -8.99 -6.02
N LEU A 40 -2.97 -7.87 -5.55
CA LEU A 40 -3.92 -7.84 -4.45
C LEU A 40 -5.24 -8.53 -4.86
N ASN A 41 -5.86 -9.22 -3.91
CA ASN A 41 -7.07 -10.00 -4.18
C ASN A 41 -8.31 -9.13 -4.40
N ASP A 42 -8.36 -7.94 -3.79
CA ASP A 42 -9.43 -6.98 -3.98
C ASP A 42 -9.06 -6.04 -5.15
N PRO A 43 -9.86 -6.00 -6.23
CA PRO A 43 -9.56 -5.16 -7.37
C PRO A 43 -9.58 -3.66 -7.06
N PHE A 44 -10.17 -3.21 -5.96
CA PHE A 44 -10.21 -1.82 -5.53
C PHE A 44 -9.09 -1.45 -4.55
N GLU A 45 -8.35 -2.44 -4.01
CA GLU A 45 -7.23 -2.20 -3.11
C GLU A 45 -6.04 -1.58 -3.88
N GLY A 46 -5.42 -0.55 -3.31
CA GLY A 46 -4.24 0.10 -3.89
C GLY A 46 -4.49 0.92 -5.16
N ARG A 47 -5.74 1.32 -5.45
CA ARG A 47 -6.07 2.27 -6.52
C ARG A 47 -6.00 3.72 -6.03
N PHE A 48 -5.65 4.63 -6.96
CA PHE A 48 -5.69 6.07 -6.75
C PHE A 48 -5.84 6.78 -8.10
N ASP A 49 -6.60 7.87 -8.11
CA ASP A 49 -6.78 8.71 -9.29
C ASP A 49 -5.65 9.74 -9.39
N ARG A 50 -4.85 9.70 -10.46
CA ARG A 50 -3.78 10.69 -10.74
C ARG A 50 -4.18 11.75 -11.76
N SER A 51 -5.43 11.76 -12.23
CA SER A 51 -5.88 12.67 -13.28
C SER A 51 -5.70 14.15 -12.91
N SER A 52 -5.89 14.48 -11.62
CA SER A 52 -5.67 15.83 -11.10
C SER A 52 -4.20 16.22 -11.14
N LEU A 53 -3.30 15.34 -10.69
CA LEU A 53 -1.85 15.57 -10.76
C LEU A 53 -1.39 15.79 -12.20
N ASP A 54 -1.81 14.93 -13.13
CA ASP A 54 -1.41 15.03 -14.53
C ASP A 54 -1.89 16.34 -15.17
N ARG A 55 -3.13 16.75 -14.87
CA ARG A 55 -3.66 18.05 -15.33
C ARG A 55 -2.87 19.22 -14.76
N GLN A 56 -2.52 19.18 -13.47
CA GLN A 56 -1.73 20.23 -12.81
C GLN A 56 -0.34 20.35 -13.43
N LEU A 57 0.36 19.23 -13.63
CA LEU A 57 1.68 19.20 -14.25
C LEU A 57 1.64 19.76 -15.68
N LEU A 58 0.62 19.41 -16.47
CA LEU A 58 0.44 19.94 -17.83
C LEU A 58 0.21 21.46 -17.85
N LEU A 59 -0.65 21.97 -16.97
CA LEU A 59 -0.94 23.41 -16.89
C LEU A 59 0.31 24.20 -16.49
N ILE A 60 1.03 23.72 -15.47
CA ILE A 60 2.26 24.37 -15.02
C ILE A 60 3.31 24.38 -16.14
N ARG A 61 3.46 23.28 -16.88
CA ARG A 61 4.37 23.19 -18.03
C ARG A 61 4.01 24.19 -19.14
N GLN A 62 2.73 24.35 -19.46
CA GLN A 62 2.27 25.32 -20.48
C GLN A 62 2.57 26.76 -20.08
N VAL A 63 2.27 27.11 -18.83
CA VAL A 63 2.58 28.44 -18.27
C VAL A 63 4.09 28.68 -18.30
N ALA A 64 4.88 27.71 -17.84
CA ALA A 64 6.33 27.77 -17.80
C ALA A 64 6.97 27.97 -19.18
N ALA A 65 6.52 27.21 -20.18
CA ALA A 65 6.98 27.33 -21.56
C ALA A 65 6.67 28.71 -22.16
N GLY A 66 5.56 29.34 -21.75
CA GLY A 66 5.20 30.70 -22.14
C GLY A 66 6.12 31.78 -21.58
N PHE A 67 6.80 31.54 -20.45
CA PHE A 67 7.80 32.44 -19.89
C PHE A 67 9.18 32.26 -20.50
N SER A 68 9.66 31.02 -20.61
CA SER A 68 10.95 30.70 -21.24
C SER A 68 11.04 29.21 -21.60
N PRO A 69 11.55 28.85 -22.80
CA PRO A 69 11.76 27.46 -23.18
C PRO A 69 12.66 26.68 -22.21
N GLY A 70 13.64 27.34 -21.59
CA GLY A 70 14.55 26.70 -20.63
C GLY A 70 13.87 26.24 -19.34
N PHE A 71 12.76 26.87 -18.97
CA PHE A 71 11.99 26.51 -17.78
C PHE A 71 11.14 25.25 -18.01
N ALA A 72 10.68 25.02 -19.24
CA ALA A 72 9.95 23.80 -19.60
C ALA A 72 10.79 22.53 -19.39
N GLY A 73 12.09 22.57 -19.73
CA GLY A 73 13.00 21.45 -19.50
C GLY A 73 13.16 21.08 -18.02
N SER A 74 13.17 22.06 -17.11
CA SER A 74 13.18 21.80 -15.67
C SER A 74 11.90 21.12 -15.18
N PHE A 75 10.74 21.45 -15.77
CA PHE A 75 9.48 20.77 -15.44
C PHE A 75 9.39 19.36 -15.99
N ASP A 76 9.97 19.10 -17.17
CA ASP A 76 10.03 17.75 -17.70
C ASP A 76 10.79 16.84 -16.72
N THR A 77 11.90 17.32 -16.13
CA THR A 77 12.63 16.59 -15.06
C THR A 77 11.78 16.36 -13.79
N VAL A 78 11.00 17.35 -13.34
CA VAL A 78 10.11 17.18 -12.18
C VAL A 78 9.00 16.15 -12.48
N SER A 79 8.44 16.20 -13.67
CA SER A 79 7.42 15.25 -14.11
C SER A 79 7.98 13.83 -14.21
N GLU A 80 9.21 13.67 -14.70
CA GLU A 80 9.92 12.39 -14.71
C GLU A 80 10.13 11.86 -13.29
N ALA A 81 10.64 12.68 -12.38
CA ALA A 81 10.84 12.30 -10.98
C ALA A 81 9.53 11.89 -10.29
N ALA A 82 8.42 12.57 -10.58
CA ALA A 82 7.10 12.20 -10.06
C ALA A 82 6.64 10.84 -10.61
N ASN A 83 6.85 10.56 -11.90
CA ASN A 83 6.54 9.26 -12.49
C ASN A 83 7.42 8.14 -11.91
N ASP A 84 8.70 8.40 -11.69
CA ASP A 84 9.63 7.46 -11.08
C ASP A 84 9.20 7.11 -9.65
N LEU A 85 8.82 8.12 -8.86
CA LEU A 85 8.27 7.93 -7.51
C LEU A 85 7.02 7.05 -7.53
N LEU A 86 6.08 7.31 -8.44
CA LEU A 86 4.86 6.51 -8.57
C LEU A 86 5.15 5.08 -9.02
N SER A 87 6.13 4.89 -9.91
CA SER A 87 6.57 3.55 -10.32
C SER A 87 7.22 2.77 -9.18
N PHE A 88 7.79 3.45 -8.18
CA PHE A 88 8.38 2.81 -7.01
C PHE A 88 7.31 2.22 -6.09
N VAL A 89 6.13 2.86 -5.99
CA VAL A 89 4.99 2.32 -5.23
C VAL A 89 4.63 0.91 -5.74
N ASP A 90 4.72 0.67 -7.04
CA ASP A 90 4.46 -0.65 -7.65
C ASP A 90 5.48 -1.73 -7.26
N LYS A 91 6.67 -1.32 -6.81
CA LYS A 91 7.73 -2.23 -6.34
C LYS A 91 7.62 -2.52 -4.84
N SER A 92 6.76 -1.81 -4.12
CA SER A 92 6.53 -2.07 -2.69
C SER A 92 5.66 -3.31 -2.50
N GLY A 93 5.98 -4.08 -1.45
CA GLY A 93 5.19 -5.23 -1.03
C GLY A 93 4.14 -4.81 -0.01
N VAL A 94 2.89 -5.24 -0.21
CA VAL A 94 1.76 -4.99 0.68
C VAL A 94 1.43 -6.27 1.46
N PHE A 95 1.34 -6.14 2.78
CA PHE A 95 0.96 -7.23 3.68
C PHE A 95 -0.27 -6.84 4.52
N SER A 96 -1.46 -6.97 3.93
CA SER A 96 -2.72 -6.58 4.59
C SER A 96 -3.09 -7.55 5.73
N LEU A 97 -3.45 -7.03 6.90
CA LEU A 97 -3.87 -7.77 8.09
C LEU A 97 -5.20 -7.22 8.63
N SER A 98 -5.96 -8.05 9.35
CA SER A 98 -7.19 -7.66 10.05
C SER A 98 -7.04 -7.85 11.55
N TYR A 99 -7.67 -7.02 12.37
CA TYR A 99 -7.74 -7.26 13.82
C TYR A 99 -8.89 -8.18 14.25
N ASN A 100 -9.78 -8.51 13.31
CA ASN A 100 -10.90 -9.41 13.55
C ASN A 100 -10.72 -10.68 12.71
N PRO A 101 -10.51 -11.87 13.31
CA PRO A 101 -10.37 -13.14 12.59
C PRO A 101 -11.71 -13.72 12.14
N LEU A 102 -12.83 -13.15 12.59
CA LEU A 102 -14.20 -13.60 12.30
C LEU A 102 -14.91 -12.69 11.29
N ASN A 103 -14.20 -11.76 10.65
CA ASN A 103 -14.80 -10.89 9.64
C ASN A 103 -15.27 -11.71 8.42
N GLU A 104 -16.59 -11.80 8.23
CA GLU A 104 -17.22 -12.59 7.17
C GLU A 104 -16.85 -12.10 5.76
N LEU A 105 -16.76 -10.78 5.54
CA LEU A 105 -16.41 -10.21 4.24
C LEU A 105 -14.97 -10.58 3.86
N ILE A 106 -14.02 -10.51 4.80
CA ILE A 106 -12.63 -10.90 4.53
C ILE A 106 -12.55 -12.41 4.30
N TRP A 107 -13.32 -13.23 5.01
CA TRP A 107 -13.41 -14.67 4.74
C TRP A 107 -13.94 -14.97 3.34
N ALA A 108 -14.94 -14.22 2.86
CA ALA A 108 -15.48 -14.37 1.52
C ALA A 108 -14.41 -14.07 0.45
N HIS A 109 -13.69 -12.95 0.60
CA HIS A 109 -12.74 -12.46 -0.42
C HIS A 109 -11.33 -13.07 -0.33
N TYR A 110 -10.80 -13.28 0.87
CA TYR A 110 -9.41 -13.70 1.10
C TYR A 110 -9.29 -15.09 1.72
N GLY A 111 -10.32 -15.53 2.43
CA GLY A 111 -10.36 -16.82 3.12
C GLY A 111 -10.87 -17.98 2.26
N GLY A 112 -10.77 -17.88 0.92
CA GLY A 112 -11.17 -18.94 0.01
C GLY A 112 -12.66 -19.25 0.10
N SER A 113 -13.51 -18.22 0.12
CA SER A 113 -14.96 -18.38 0.31
C SER A 113 -15.30 -19.17 1.59
N HIS A 114 -14.70 -18.78 2.72
CA HIS A 114 -14.89 -19.40 4.05
C HIS A 114 -14.30 -20.81 4.24
N CYS A 115 -13.53 -21.34 3.28
CA CYS A 115 -12.95 -22.69 3.36
C CYS A 115 -11.47 -22.70 3.80
N GLY A 116 -10.85 -21.53 3.91
CA GLY A 116 -9.45 -21.37 4.20
C GLY A 116 -9.10 -21.43 5.69
N PHE A 117 -7.98 -20.79 6.03
CA PHE A 117 -7.50 -20.67 7.40
C PHE A 117 -6.96 -19.27 7.65
N CYS A 118 -6.74 -18.96 8.93
CA CYS A 118 -6.18 -17.69 9.34
C CYS A 118 -4.89 -17.91 10.14
N ILE A 119 -3.91 -17.04 9.92
CA ILE A 119 -2.65 -17.00 10.67
C ILE A 119 -2.67 -15.74 11.54
N GLY A 120 -2.45 -15.90 12.85
CA GLY A 120 -2.28 -14.78 13.77
C GLY A 120 -0.81 -14.35 13.84
N TYR A 121 -0.58 -13.05 13.75
CA TYR A 121 0.72 -12.41 13.86
C TYR A 121 0.71 -11.43 15.03
N ASP A 122 1.75 -11.48 15.85
CA ASP A 122 2.11 -10.37 16.72
C ASP A 122 2.78 -9.30 15.85
N ILE A 123 2.16 -8.12 15.76
CA ILE A 123 2.65 -7.04 14.90
C ILE A 123 4.03 -6.55 15.38
N GLU A 124 4.27 -6.48 16.69
CA GLU A 124 5.53 -5.98 17.24
C GLU A 124 6.67 -6.92 16.84
N GLN A 125 6.48 -8.23 16.97
CA GLN A 125 7.45 -9.23 16.54
C GLN A 125 7.62 -9.28 15.01
N LEU A 126 6.54 -9.04 14.25
CA LEU A 126 6.57 -9.07 12.79
C LEU A 126 7.48 -7.98 12.21
N ILE A 127 7.54 -6.81 12.84
CA ILE A 127 8.32 -5.66 12.35
C ILE A 127 9.67 -5.51 13.05
N GLU A 128 9.92 -6.22 14.14
CA GLU A 128 11.15 -6.13 14.95
C GLU A 128 12.41 -6.43 14.12
N PHE A 129 12.30 -7.30 13.12
CA PHE A 129 13.45 -7.73 12.31
C PHE A 129 14.04 -6.59 11.47
N GLU A 130 13.20 -5.70 10.93
CA GLU A 130 13.62 -4.57 10.07
C GLU A 130 12.73 -3.33 10.33
N PRO A 131 12.88 -2.67 11.49
CA PRO A 131 11.93 -1.64 11.95
C PRO A 131 11.86 -0.41 11.03
N ASN A 132 12.90 -0.17 10.22
CA ASN A 132 12.99 0.96 9.31
C ASN A 132 12.51 0.64 7.88
N LEU A 133 12.23 -0.62 7.58
CA LEU A 133 11.82 -1.06 6.24
C LEU A 133 10.29 -1.12 6.09
N HIS A 134 9.56 -1.12 7.21
CA HIS A 134 8.13 -1.36 7.24
C HIS A 134 7.35 -0.11 7.60
N TYR A 135 6.39 0.25 6.74
CA TYR A 135 5.37 1.24 7.06
C TYR A 135 4.10 0.52 7.46
N CYS A 136 3.74 0.63 8.74
CA CYS A 136 2.52 0.04 9.28
C CYS A 136 1.50 1.14 9.59
N PHE A 137 0.30 0.97 9.05
CA PHE A 137 -0.80 1.90 9.26
C PHE A 137 -2.11 1.13 9.25
N ASP A 138 -3.07 1.60 10.04
CA ASP A 138 -4.43 1.08 9.99
C ASP A 138 -5.11 1.63 8.72
N VAL A 139 -5.76 0.74 7.96
CA VAL A 139 -6.42 1.10 6.70
C VAL A 139 -7.67 1.91 6.99
N GLN A 140 -7.79 3.03 6.30
CA GLN A 140 -8.94 3.92 6.36
C GLN A 140 -9.78 3.70 5.10
N TYR A 141 -10.90 3.00 5.28
CA TYR A 141 -11.78 2.65 4.17
C TYR A 141 -12.62 3.86 3.74
N SER A 142 -12.74 4.05 2.43
CA SER A 142 -13.56 5.10 1.82
C SER A 142 -14.31 4.52 0.62
N ASP A 143 -15.54 4.99 0.40
CA ASP A 143 -16.34 4.67 -0.78
C ASP A 143 -15.88 5.42 -2.04
N THR A 144 -14.93 6.34 -1.90
CA THR A 144 -14.36 7.12 -3.01
C THR A 144 -12.88 6.83 -3.17
N GLU A 145 -12.45 6.61 -4.40
CA GLU A 145 -11.04 6.43 -4.75
C GLU A 145 -10.21 7.66 -4.31
N PRO A 146 -9.06 7.47 -3.63
CA PRO A 146 -8.22 8.58 -3.23
C PRO A 146 -7.62 9.27 -4.46
N THR A 147 -7.64 10.60 -4.46
CA THR A 147 -7.07 11.42 -5.54
C THR A 147 -5.67 11.89 -5.19
N LEU A 148 -4.72 11.71 -6.12
CA LEU A 148 -3.38 12.24 -6.04
C LEU A 148 -3.30 13.59 -6.78
N SER A 149 -2.72 14.58 -6.11
CA SER A 149 -2.52 15.96 -6.61
C SER A 149 -1.11 16.45 -6.23
N SER A 150 -0.68 17.57 -6.80
CA SER A 150 0.64 18.15 -6.51
C SER A 150 0.84 18.50 -5.04
N GLU A 151 -0.23 18.84 -4.31
CA GLU A 151 -0.17 19.16 -2.88
C GLU A 151 0.34 17.99 -2.05
N HIS A 152 -0.03 16.77 -2.43
CA HIS A 152 0.42 15.53 -1.79
C HIS A 152 1.93 15.26 -2.02
N LEU A 153 2.51 15.80 -3.09
CA LEU A 153 3.94 15.69 -3.37
C LEU A 153 4.77 16.78 -2.68
N ILE A 154 4.19 17.97 -2.52
CA ILE A 154 4.88 19.17 -2.00
C ILE A 154 4.73 19.29 -0.47
N GLY A 155 3.67 18.73 0.10
CA GLY A 155 3.29 18.87 1.52
C GLY A 155 3.93 17.88 2.50
N ALA A 156 5.10 17.30 2.20
CA ALA A 156 5.77 16.29 3.05
C ALA A 156 6.34 16.85 4.40
N THR A 157 5.72 17.87 5.00
CA THR A 157 6.04 18.37 6.35
C THR A 157 5.04 17.93 7.41
N THR A 158 3.94 17.28 7.04
CA THR A 158 3.06 16.60 8.00
C THR A 158 3.48 15.12 8.05
N PRO A 159 3.81 14.54 9.22
CA PRO A 159 3.85 13.08 9.32
C PRO A 159 2.51 12.57 8.81
N ILE A 160 2.54 11.61 7.90
CA ILE A 160 1.36 10.97 7.30
C ILE A 160 0.45 10.55 8.45
N THR A 161 -0.50 11.41 8.79
CA THR A 161 -1.59 11.12 9.69
C THR A 161 -2.73 10.87 8.74
N LEU A 162 -2.83 9.62 8.28
CA LEU A 162 -3.94 9.17 7.46
C LEU A 162 -5.21 9.37 8.31
N LEU A 163 -6.08 10.26 7.83
CA LEU A 163 -7.43 10.52 8.37
C LEU A 163 -8.18 9.21 8.57
#